data_AF-A0A1Q9C8Y0-F1
#
_entry.id   AF-A0A1Q9C8Y0-F1
#
_cell.length_a   1.000
_cell.length_b   1.000
_cell.length_c   1.000
_cell.angle_alpha   90.00
_cell.angle_beta   90.00
_cell.angle_gamma   90.00
#
_symmetry.space_group_name_H-M   'P 1'
#
loop_
_entity.id
_entity.type
_entity.pdbx_description
1 polymer ?
#
loop_
_entity_poly.entity_id
_entity_poly.type
_entity_poly.pdbx_seq_one_letter_code
_entity_poly.pdbx_strand_id
1 'polypeptide(L)'
;MNYMFDGARAFNQPIGSRNTSHVTDMSGIFENAFAFKQPVGSWDTSHVATMISMFYDAIDFNQPIGSWDTSQVTDMRHMFRDAHAFNQPIESWNTSQVTDMYEMFFDAFAFNQPIESWNTSQVRSMRRMFWSARSFCRSISAWNLSDATERYSKNGATRLSCPFFFIPFGVGCVWWHLPVLGGVVVAAVEPGSCDGKFFSQSLKQDERAFVARSFLRLIGLEASSAVERLCEIRRVLRSAP
;
A
#
# COMPACT_ATOMS: atom_id res chain seq x y z
N MET A 1 -16.76 -8.53 -23.85
CA MET A 1 -15.42 -8.50 -24.45
C MET A 1 -14.48 -9.05 -23.39
N ASN A 2 -14.27 -10.36 -23.38
CA ASN A 2 -13.52 -11.05 -22.33
C ASN A 2 -12.31 -11.77 -22.93
N TYR A 3 -11.20 -11.83 -22.19
CA TYR A 3 -9.96 -12.55 -22.54
C TYR A 3 -9.33 -12.18 -23.90
N MET A 4 -9.63 -10.99 -24.45
CA MET A 4 -9.28 -10.64 -25.82
C MET A 4 -7.75 -10.58 -26.08
N PHE A 5 -6.97 -10.13 -25.10
CA PHE A 5 -5.51 -10.06 -25.16
C PHE A 5 -4.86 -10.87 -24.04
N ASP A 6 -5.56 -11.88 -23.52
CA ASP A 6 -5.01 -12.77 -22.51
C ASP A 6 -3.74 -13.48 -23.05
N GLY A 7 -2.68 -13.48 -22.25
CA GLY A 7 -1.41 -14.11 -22.58
C GLY A 7 -0.59 -13.34 -23.62
N ALA A 8 -1.08 -12.19 -24.11
CA ALA A 8 -0.38 -11.35 -25.07
C ALA A 8 0.71 -10.53 -24.36
N ARG A 9 1.73 -11.21 -23.82
CA ARG A 9 2.76 -10.65 -22.92
C ARG A 9 3.47 -9.40 -23.45
N ALA A 10 3.65 -9.31 -24.76
CA ALA A 10 4.32 -8.17 -25.42
C ALA A 10 3.34 -7.16 -26.04
N PHE A 11 2.02 -7.33 -25.85
CA PHE A 11 1.02 -6.47 -26.47
C PHE A 11 1.05 -5.06 -25.87
N ASN A 12 1.24 -4.08 -26.73
CA ASN A 12 1.23 -2.66 -26.37
C ASN A 12 0.81 -1.79 -27.57
N GLN A 13 -0.09 -2.30 -28.42
CA GLN A 13 -0.54 -1.60 -29.62
C GLN A 13 -1.77 -0.71 -29.31
N PRO A 14 -1.92 0.47 -29.93
CA PRO A 14 -3.02 1.40 -29.65
C PRO A 14 -4.40 0.73 -29.76
N ILE A 15 -5.22 0.88 -28.72
CA ILE A 15 -6.55 0.25 -28.64
C ILE A 15 -7.64 1.20 -28.09
N GLY A 16 -7.29 2.45 -27.79
CA GLY A 16 -8.21 3.42 -27.15
C GLY A 16 -9.44 3.79 -27.98
N SER A 17 -9.43 3.59 -29.30
CA SER A 17 -10.53 3.93 -30.22
C SER A 17 -11.63 2.86 -30.33
N ARG A 18 -11.54 1.76 -29.58
CA ARG A 18 -12.56 0.71 -29.59
C ARG A 18 -13.86 1.22 -28.98
N ASN A 19 -14.98 0.92 -29.62
CA ASN A 19 -16.30 1.15 -29.03
C ASN A 19 -16.59 0.08 -27.97
N THR A 20 -16.76 0.50 -26.71
CA THR A 20 -17.09 -0.36 -25.57
C THR A 20 -18.49 -0.12 -24.99
N SER A 21 -19.33 0.72 -25.61
CA SER A 21 -20.61 1.20 -25.05
C SER A 21 -21.65 0.11 -24.78
N HIS A 22 -21.46 -1.10 -25.33
CA HIS A 22 -22.34 -2.25 -25.13
C HIS A 22 -21.64 -3.43 -24.44
N VAL A 23 -20.42 -3.22 -23.95
CA VAL A 23 -19.66 -4.27 -23.29
C VAL A 23 -20.15 -4.39 -21.85
N THR A 24 -20.67 -5.56 -21.49
CA THR A 24 -21.12 -5.88 -20.12
C THR A 24 -20.10 -6.69 -19.32
N ASP A 25 -19.14 -7.31 -19.99
CA ASP A 25 -18.11 -8.17 -19.39
C ASP A 25 -16.75 -7.76 -19.97
N MET A 26 -15.87 -7.27 -19.09
CA MET A 26 -14.48 -6.89 -19.39
C MET A 26 -13.46 -7.84 -18.74
N SER A 27 -13.88 -9.05 -18.37
CA SER A 27 -13.04 -9.99 -17.66
C SER A 27 -11.82 -10.40 -18.47
N GLY A 28 -10.64 -10.35 -17.87
CA GLY A 28 -9.38 -10.85 -18.43
C GLY A 28 -8.93 -10.20 -19.74
N ILE A 29 -9.47 -9.04 -20.15
CA ILE A 29 -9.11 -8.43 -21.45
C ILE A 29 -7.59 -8.31 -21.61
N PHE A 30 -6.87 -7.90 -20.56
CA PHE A 30 -5.42 -7.72 -20.56
C PHE A 30 -4.72 -8.63 -19.53
N GLU A 31 -5.34 -9.77 -19.23
CA GLU A 31 -4.72 -10.77 -18.36
C GLU A 31 -3.38 -11.23 -18.95
N ASN A 32 -2.32 -11.33 -18.14
CA ASN A 32 -0.97 -11.65 -18.59
C ASN A 32 -0.40 -10.75 -19.71
N ALA A 33 -0.95 -9.55 -19.93
CA ALA A 33 -0.44 -8.58 -20.91
C ALA A 33 0.69 -7.72 -20.29
N PHE A 34 1.82 -8.36 -19.99
CA PHE A 34 2.87 -7.81 -19.13
C PHE A 34 3.35 -6.41 -19.53
N ALA A 35 3.50 -6.16 -20.83
CA ALA A 35 4.02 -4.91 -21.38
C ALA A 35 2.94 -3.85 -21.73
N PHE A 36 1.67 -4.09 -21.39
CA PHE A 36 0.57 -3.23 -21.81
C PHE A 36 0.60 -1.87 -21.09
N LYS A 37 0.72 -0.79 -21.87
CA LYS A 37 0.81 0.60 -21.39
C LYS A 37 -0.11 1.56 -22.14
N GLN A 38 -1.04 1.06 -22.95
CA GLN A 38 -1.86 1.93 -23.79
C GLN A 38 -2.99 2.58 -23.01
N PRO A 39 -3.34 3.83 -23.33
CA PRO A 39 -4.44 4.53 -22.66
C PRO A 39 -5.78 3.86 -22.99
N VAL A 40 -6.54 3.55 -21.94
CA VAL A 40 -7.90 2.97 -22.00
C VAL A 40 -8.91 3.75 -21.14
N GLY A 41 -8.50 4.88 -20.55
CA GLY A 41 -9.36 5.71 -19.71
C GLY A 41 -10.58 6.31 -20.44
N SER A 42 -10.54 6.35 -21.77
CA SER A 42 -11.64 6.85 -22.61
C SER A 42 -12.71 5.81 -22.95
N TRP A 43 -12.55 4.55 -22.51
CA TRP A 43 -13.56 3.52 -22.73
C TRP A 43 -14.83 3.83 -21.95
N ASP A 44 -15.97 3.58 -22.59
CA ASP A 44 -17.27 3.59 -21.94
C ASP A 44 -17.44 2.29 -21.14
N THR A 45 -17.55 2.41 -19.82
CA THR A 45 -17.73 1.31 -18.88
C THR A 45 -19.11 1.32 -18.21
N SER A 46 -20.01 2.22 -18.61
CA SER A 46 -21.32 2.45 -17.95
C SER A 46 -22.24 1.23 -17.92
N HIS A 47 -22.03 0.27 -18.82
CA HIS A 47 -22.81 -0.97 -18.91
C HIS A 47 -22.05 -2.19 -18.39
N VAL A 48 -20.82 -2.04 -17.90
CA VAL A 48 -19.96 -3.15 -17.48
C VAL A 48 -20.44 -3.67 -16.13
N ALA A 49 -20.78 -4.95 -16.08
CA ALA A 49 -21.18 -5.67 -14.88
C ALA A 49 -20.00 -6.38 -14.19
N THR A 50 -18.96 -6.74 -14.94
CA THR A 50 -17.82 -7.49 -14.38
C THR A 50 -16.47 -7.09 -14.99
N MET A 51 -15.45 -6.99 -14.14
CA MET A 51 -14.07 -6.60 -14.48
C MET A 51 -13.05 -7.59 -13.90
N ILE A 52 -13.43 -8.87 -13.76
CA ILE A 52 -12.58 -9.92 -13.16
C ILE A 52 -11.25 -10.01 -13.92
N SER A 53 -10.13 -10.01 -13.20
CA SER A 53 -8.79 -10.21 -13.76
C SER A 53 -8.42 -9.29 -14.94
N MET A 54 -9.12 -8.16 -15.16
CA MET A 54 -8.95 -7.36 -16.37
C MET A 54 -7.50 -6.94 -16.63
N PHE A 55 -6.74 -6.64 -15.58
CA PHE A 55 -5.31 -6.31 -15.61
C PHE A 55 -4.47 -7.27 -14.75
N TYR A 56 -4.93 -8.51 -14.56
CA TYR A 56 -4.16 -9.50 -13.82
C TYR A 56 -2.82 -9.75 -14.53
N ASP A 57 -1.71 -9.54 -13.81
CA ASP A 57 -0.32 -9.67 -14.30
C ASP A 57 0.00 -8.69 -15.46
N ALA A 58 -0.76 -7.60 -15.59
CA ALA A 58 -0.38 -6.47 -16.44
C ALA A 58 0.67 -5.62 -15.72
N ILE A 59 1.86 -6.19 -15.52
CA ILE A 59 2.96 -5.70 -14.66
C ILE A 59 3.21 -4.19 -14.83
N ASP A 60 3.25 -3.75 -16.08
CA ASP A 60 3.63 -2.38 -16.45
C ASP A 60 2.44 -1.39 -16.55
N PHE A 61 1.21 -1.85 -16.36
CA PHE A 61 0.02 -1.03 -16.54
C PHE A 61 -0.11 0.02 -15.43
N ASN A 62 -0.20 1.29 -15.83
CA ASN A 62 -0.37 2.42 -14.90
C ASN A 62 -1.08 3.61 -15.59
N GLN A 63 -2.07 3.32 -16.44
CA GLN A 63 -2.77 4.34 -17.22
C GLN A 63 -4.00 4.89 -16.48
N PRO A 64 -4.33 6.18 -16.63
CA PRO A 64 -5.42 6.79 -15.89
C PRO A 64 -6.76 6.17 -16.28
N ILE A 65 -7.47 5.64 -15.29
CA ILE A 65 -8.79 4.98 -15.42
C ILE A 65 -9.79 5.45 -14.35
N GLY A 66 -9.46 6.51 -13.60
CA GLY A 66 -10.33 7.06 -12.57
C GLY A 66 -11.66 7.61 -13.11
N SER A 67 -11.74 7.89 -14.41
CA SER A 67 -12.96 8.36 -15.11
C SER A 67 -13.94 7.26 -15.47
N TRP A 68 -13.60 5.98 -15.27
CA TRP A 68 -14.51 4.88 -15.55
C TRP A 68 -15.74 4.92 -14.64
N ASP A 69 -16.90 4.68 -15.25
CA ASP A 69 -18.15 4.43 -14.53
C ASP A 69 -18.17 2.97 -14.07
N THR A 70 -18.08 2.75 -12.76
CA THR A 70 -18.15 1.42 -12.14
C THR A 70 -19.47 1.15 -11.44
N SER A 71 -20.48 2.00 -11.63
CA SER A 71 -21.75 1.95 -10.87
C SER A 71 -22.56 0.67 -11.06
N GLN A 72 -22.34 -0.05 -12.17
CA GLN A 72 -22.97 -1.33 -12.48
C GLN A 72 -22.08 -2.54 -12.19
N VAL A 73 -20.81 -2.33 -11.81
CA VAL A 73 -19.85 -3.43 -11.62
C VAL A 73 -20.16 -4.14 -10.30
N THR A 74 -20.34 -5.46 -10.38
CA THR A 74 -20.61 -6.32 -9.22
C THR A 74 -19.42 -7.16 -8.79
N ASP A 75 -18.43 -7.35 -9.66
CA ASP A 75 -17.27 -8.24 -9.44
C ASP A 75 -15.97 -7.61 -9.97
N MET A 76 -15.01 -7.42 -9.06
CA MET A 76 -13.68 -6.85 -9.30
C MET A 76 -12.55 -7.79 -8.85
N ARG A 77 -12.82 -9.09 -8.73
CA ARG A 77 -11.80 -10.07 -8.31
C ARG A 77 -10.56 -9.98 -9.19
N HIS A 78 -9.39 -10.04 -8.56
CA HIS A 78 -8.08 -10.04 -9.23
C HIS A 78 -7.81 -8.88 -10.19
N MET A 79 -8.63 -7.82 -10.22
CA MET A 79 -8.60 -6.80 -11.29
C MET A 79 -7.19 -6.20 -11.51
N PHE A 80 -6.43 -5.98 -10.44
CA PHE A 80 -5.05 -5.47 -10.45
C PHE A 80 -4.07 -6.40 -9.75
N ARG A 81 -4.40 -7.69 -9.64
CA ARG A 81 -3.49 -8.67 -9.07
C ARG A 81 -2.19 -8.67 -9.89
N ASP A 82 -1.04 -8.66 -9.23
CA ASP A 82 0.29 -8.65 -9.86
C ASP A 82 0.54 -7.45 -10.83
N ALA A 83 -0.34 -6.43 -10.85
CA ALA A 83 -0.15 -5.19 -11.61
C ALA A 83 0.83 -4.27 -10.88
N HIS A 84 2.11 -4.65 -10.86
CA HIS A 84 3.15 -4.07 -10.00
C HIS A 84 3.26 -2.55 -10.06
N ALA A 85 3.10 -1.96 -11.25
CA ALA A 85 3.25 -0.52 -11.49
C ALA A 85 1.99 0.31 -11.21
N PHE A 86 0.83 -0.31 -11.00
CA PHE A 86 -0.44 0.40 -10.94
C PHE A 86 -0.55 1.26 -9.68
N ASN A 87 -0.74 2.57 -9.86
CA ASN A 87 -0.92 3.53 -8.78
C ASN A 87 -1.74 4.76 -9.24
N GLN A 88 -2.74 4.57 -10.09
CA GLN A 88 -3.59 5.65 -10.59
C GLN A 88 -4.76 5.94 -9.66
N PRO A 89 -5.18 7.21 -9.53
CA PRO A 89 -6.30 7.58 -8.67
C PRO A 89 -7.60 6.92 -9.16
N ILE A 90 -8.25 6.21 -8.24
CA ILE A 90 -9.52 5.48 -8.45
C ILE A 90 -10.52 5.74 -7.31
N GLU A 91 -10.30 6.82 -6.55
CA GLU A 91 -11.17 7.23 -5.45
C GLU A 91 -12.61 7.50 -5.92
N SER A 92 -12.77 7.97 -7.15
CA SER A 92 -14.06 8.33 -7.78
C SER A 92 -14.92 7.13 -8.18
N TRP A 93 -14.41 5.90 -8.10
CA TRP A 93 -15.17 4.72 -8.47
C TRP A 93 -16.35 4.48 -7.53
N ASN A 94 -17.51 4.18 -8.13
CA ASN A 94 -18.68 3.76 -7.38
C ASN A 94 -18.61 2.25 -7.13
N THR A 95 -18.34 1.86 -5.88
CA THR A 95 -18.26 0.45 -5.48
C THR A 95 -19.52 -0.07 -4.79
N SER A 96 -20.61 0.69 -4.76
CA SER A 96 -21.80 0.38 -3.96
C SER A 96 -22.52 -0.93 -4.36
N GLN A 97 -22.31 -1.40 -5.59
CA GLN A 97 -22.86 -2.67 -6.10
C GLN A 97 -21.83 -3.81 -6.09
N VAL A 98 -20.57 -3.53 -5.74
CA VAL A 98 -19.51 -4.55 -5.76
C VAL A 98 -19.73 -5.54 -4.63
N THR A 99 -19.72 -6.82 -4.98
CA THR A 99 -19.92 -7.93 -4.04
C THR A 99 -18.64 -8.72 -3.79
N ASP A 100 -17.65 -8.66 -4.67
CA ASP A 100 -16.39 -9.39 -4.54
C ASP A 100 -15.19 -8.56 -5.01
N MET A 101 -14.19 -8.45 -4.14
CA MET A 101 -12.90 -7.80 -4.36
C MET A 101 -11.72 -8.72 -3.98
N TYR A 102 -11.93 -10.04 -4.04
CA TYR A 102 -10.91 -11.04 -3.73
C TYR A 102 -9.60 -10.76 -4.47
N GLU A 103 -8.50 -10.66 -3.72
CA GLU A 103 -7.14 -10.45 -4.25
C GLU A 103 -7.01 -9.29 -5.27
N MET A 104 -7.91 -8.28 -5.24
CA MET A 104 -7.95 -7.21 -6.25
C MET A 104 -6.62 -6.46 -6.42
N PHE A 105 -5.86 -6.24 -5.34
CA PHE A 105 -4.56 -5.57 -5.33
C PHE A 105 -3.45 -6.48 -4.76
N PHE A 106 -3.63 -7.81 -4.85
CA PHE A 106 -2.61 -8.76 -4.42
C PHE A 106 -1.33 -8.52 -5.22
N ASP A 107 -0.18 -8.34 -4.54
CA ASP A 107 1.11 -8.02 -5.16
C ASP A 107 1.13 -6.72 -6.02
N ALA A 108 0.12 -5.85 -5.94
CA ALA A 108 0.15 -4.52 -6.58
C ALA A 108 1.12 -3.58 -5.84
N PHE A 109 2.43 -3.73 -6.09
CA PHE A 109 3.49 -3.16 -5.26
C PHE A 109 3.40 -1.65 -5.08
N ALA A 110 3.13 -0.91 -6.16
CA ALA A 110 3.14 0.55 -6.15
C ALA A 110 1.84 1.19 -5.62
N PHE A 111 0.75 0.42 -5.47
CA PHE A 111 -0.58 0.97 -5.18
C PHE A 111 -0.63 1.63 -3.80
N ASN A 112 -0.96 2.93 -3.74
CA ASN A 112 -1.08 3.71 -2.51
C ASN A 112 -2.08 4.88 -2.62
N GLN A 113 -3.19 4.65 -3.34
CA GLN A 113 -4.21 5.67 -3.57
C GLN A 113 -5.26 5.72 -2.45
N PRO A 114 -5.85 6.90 -2.19
CA PRO A 114 -6.96 7.02 -1.26
C PRO A 114 -8.18 6.29 -1.82
N ILE A 115 -8.71 5.35 -1.04
CA ILE A 115 -9.90 4.53 -1.36
C ILE A 115 -10.81 4.39 -0.13
N GLU A 116 -10.58 5.23 0.89
CA GLU A 116 -11.38 5.28 2.10
C GLU A 116 -12.87 5.60 1.82
N SER A 117 -13.16 6.28 0.72
CA SER A 117 -14.49 6.69 0.29
C SER A 117 -15.32 5.56 -0.34
N TRP A 118 -14.69 4.42 -0.66
CA TRP A 118 -15.38 3.30 -1.28
C TRP A 118 -16.47 2.73 -0.37
N ASN A 119 -17.65 2.50 -0.94
CA ASN A 119 -18.74 1.83 -0.27
C ASN A 119 -18.53 0.32 -0.36
N THR A 120 -18.26 -0.32 0.78
CA THR A 120 -17.99 -1.76 0.88
C THR A 120 -19.14 -2.56 1.50
N SER A 121 -20.30 -1.93 1.71
CA SER A 121 -21.43 -2.52 2.43
C SER A 121 -22.03 -3.77 1.80
N GLN A 122 -21.84 -3.98 0.48
CA GLN A 122 -22.30 -5.16 -0.24
C GLN A 122 -21.19 -6.20 -0.45
N VAL A 123 -19.95 -5.89 -0.07
CA VAL A 123 -18.80 -6.76 -0.36
C VAL A 123 -18.79 -7.94 0.60
N ARG A 124 -18.85 -9.14 0.02
CA ARG A 124 -18.84 -10.43 0.73
C ARG A 124 -17.45 -11.03 0.84
N SER A 125 -16.53 -10.64 -0.04
CA SER A 125 -15.16 -11.15 -0.08
C SER A 125 -14.15 -10.06 -0.42
N MET A 126 -13.15 -9.91 0.45
CA MET A 126 -11.96 -9.06 0.26
C MET A 126 -10.68 -9.81 0.66
N ARG A 127 -10.73 -11.14 0.69
CA ARG A 127 -9.62 -11.94 1.20
C ARG A 127 -8.36 -11.63 0.39
N ARG A 128 -7.26 -11.35 1.11
CA ARG A 128 -5.95 -10.99 0.55
C ARG A 128 -5.94 -9.80 -0.43
N MET A 129 -6.96 -8.93 -0.39
CA MET A 129 -7.06 -7.76 -1.28
C MET A 129 -5.76 -6.95 -1.39
N PHE A 130 -5.05 -6.73 -0.27
CA PHE A 130 -3.77 -6.00 -0.23
C PHE A 130 -2.57 -6.84 0.20
N TRP A 131 -2.67 -8.18 0.12
CA TRP A 131 -1.55 -9.04 0.47
C TRP A 131 -0.37 -8.70 -0.45
N SER A 132 0.80 -8.47 0.14
CA SER A 132 2.00 -8.04 -0.58
C SER A 132 1.91 -6.73 -1.40
N ALA A 133 0.83 -5.93 -1.30
CA ALA A 133 0.81 -4.54 -1.79
C ALA A 133 1.73 -3.66 -0.92
N ARG A 134 3.01 -3.52 -1.28
CA ARG A 134 4.08 -3.02 -0.39
C ARG A 134 3.96 -1.54 -0.05
N SER A 135 3.52 -0.73 -1.01
CA SER A 135 3.38 0.72 -0.84
C SER A 135 2.07 1.15 -0.19
N PHE A 136 1.07 0.25 -0.09
CA PHE A 136 -0.24 0.61 0.44
C PHE A 136 -0.16 0.93 1.93
N CYS A 137 -0.30 2.22 2.27
CA CYS A 137 -0.37 2.69 3.65
C CYS A 137 -1.45 3.78 3.79
N ARG A 138 -2.71 3.39 3.57
CA ARG A 138 -3.88 4.24 3.75
C ARG A 138 -4.79 3.68 4.84
N SER A 139 -5.56 4.58 5.47
CA SER A 139 -6.62 4.15 6.38
C SER A 139 -7.82 3.64 5.59
N ILE A 140 -8.37 2.50 6.02
CA ILE A 140 -9.62 1.93 5.50
C ILE A 140 -10.64 1.73 6.62
N SER A 141 -10.53 2.55 7.67
CA SER A 141 -11.38 2.45 8.87
C SER A 141 -12.86 2.70 8.60
N ALA A 142 -13.20 3.35 7.47
CA ALA A 142 -14.57 3.64 7.07
C ALA A 142 -15.28 2.45 6.41
N TRP A 143 -14.55 1.41 6.01
CA TRP A 143 -15.13 0.27 5.31
C TRP A 143 -15.98 -0.58 6.25
N ASN A 144 -17.14 -1.03 5.76
CA ASN A 144 -17.94 -2.03 6.45
C ASN A 144 -17.33 -3.43 6.22
N LEU A 145 -16.89 -4.06 7.30
CA LEU A 145 -16.17 -5.34 7.30
C LEU A 145 -16.97 -6.47 7.94
N SER A 146 -18.23 -6.23 8.31
CA SER A 146 -19.06 -7.19 9.05
C SER A 146 -19.34 -8.47 8.27
N ASP A 147 -19.47 -8.33 6.94
CA ASP A 147 -19.99 -9.39 6.06
C ASP A 147 -18.87 -10.09 5.26
N ALA A 148 -17.65 -9.52 5.25
CA ALA A 148 -16.48 -10.10 4.62
C ALA A 148 -15.99 -11.31 5.45
N THR A 149 -16.30 -12.52 4.97
CA THR A 149 -16.35 -13.73 5.81
C THR A 149 -15.01 -14.21 6.39
N GLU A 150 -13.84 -13.68 6.00
CA GLU A 150 -12.56 -14.12 6.57
C GLU A 150 -11.58 -12.96 6.77
N ARG A 151 -11.08 -12.87 8.01
CA ARG A 151 -10.19 -11.83 8.56
C ARG A 151 -9.06 -11.44 7.59
N TYR A 152 -8.99 -10.14 7.34
CA TYR A 152 -7.92 -9.37 6.69
C TYR A 152 -6.55 -10.02 6.79
N SER A 153 -6.12 -10.66 5.71
CA SER A 153 -4.75 -11.15 5.58
C SER A 153 -3.85 -9.98 5.15
N LYS A 154 -3.53 -9.17 6.14
CA LYS A 154 -2.24 -8.50 6.39
C LYS A 154 -2.34 -8.05 7.84
N ASN A 155 -2.08 -8.97 8.77
CA ASN A 155 -1.99 -8.71 10.22
C ASN A 155 -2.86 -7.54 10.72
N GLY A 156 -4.19 -7.71 10.78
CA GLY A 156 -5.08 -6.80 11.52
C GLY A 156 -5.11 -5.35 11.03
N ALA A 157 -5.86 -5.07 9.96
CA ALA A 157 -6.16 -3.72 9.48
C ALA A 157 -7.14 -2.96 10.40
N THR A 158 -6.77 -2.74 11.66
CA THR A 158 -7.39 -1.70 12.50
C THR A 158 -6.39 -0.64 12.96
N ARG A 159 -5.08 -0.79 12.70
CA ARG A 159 -4.06 0.27 12.83
C ARG A 159 -2.87 -0.01 11.91
N LEU A 160 -2.83 0.58 10.73
CA LEU A 160 -1.65 0.50 9.86
C LEU A 160 -0.69 1.64 10.25
N SER A 161 0.27 1.36 11.13
CA SER A 161 1.53 2.11 11.15
C SER A 161 2.40 1.58 10.01
N CYS A 162 2.75 2.44 9.05
CA CYS A 162 3.63 2.09 7.94
C CYS A 162 4.99 1.61 8.50
N PRO A 163 5.56 0.48 8.03
CA PRO A 163 6.91 0.08 8.47
C PRO A 163 8.03 0.83 7.74
N PHE A 164 7.75 1.75 6.81
CA PHE A 164 8.78 2.45 6.05
C PHE A 164 8.49 3.96 5.97
N PHE A 165 9.17 4.72 6.82
CA PHE A 165 9.34 6.16 6.66
C PHE A 165 10.25 6.39 5.44
N PHE A 166 9.68 6.78 4.31
CA PHE A 166 10.44 7.31 3.17
C PHE A 166 10.75 8.77 3.48
N ILE A 167 11.94 9.07 4.00
CA ILE A 167 12.45 10.45 4.04
C ILE A 167 13.09 10.69 2.65
N PRO A 168 12.59 11.65 1.85
CA PRO A 168 13.26 11.99 0.60
C PRO A 168 14.54 12.74 0.94
N PHE A 169 15.67 12.02 1.05
CA PHE A 169 16.97 12.65 0.91
C PHE A 169 17.23 12.78 -0.59
N GLY A 170 17.31 14.03 -1.03
CA GLY A 170 17.69 14.37 -2.40
C GLY A 170 18.96 13.64 -2.79
N VAL A 171 18.97 13.16 -4.04
CA VAL A 171 20.06 12.55 -4.79
C VAL A 171 20.58 11.17 -4.32
N GLY A 172 19.99 10.11 -4.89
CA GLY A 172 20.66 8.82 -5.11
C GLY A 172 20.16 7.65 -4.25
N CYS A 173 19.63 6.61 -4.91
CA CYS A 173 19.33 5.33 -4.26
C CYS A 173 20.62 4.56 -4.00
N VAL A 174 21.03 4.44 -2.73
CA VAL A 174 22.00 3.41 -2.32
C VAL A 174 21.24 2.28 -1.63
N TRP A 175 21.27 1.11 -2.25
CA TRP A 175 20.65 -0.10 -1.74
C TRP A 175 21.47 -0.64 -0.55
N TRP A 176 20.87 -0.68 0.64
CA TRP A 176 21.41 -1.46 1.74
C TRP A 176 20.70 -2.82 1.79
N HIS A 177 21.42 -3.89 1.45
CA HIS A 177 21.00 -5.24 1.84
C HIS A 177 21.26 -5.41 3.33
N LEU A 178 20.21 -5.57 4.13
CA LEU A 178 20.31 -6.12 5.48
C LEU A 178 19.69 -7.52 5.49
N PRO A 179 20.48 -8.57 5.80
CA PRO A 179 19.96 -9.93 5.87
C PRO A 179 19.10 -10.08 7.12
N VAL A 180 17.93 -10.69 6.95
CA VAL A 180 17.07 -11.12 8.05
C VAL A 180 17.72 -12.31 8.74
N LEU A 181 18.24 -12.12 9.95
CA LEU A 181 18.46 -13.22 10.89
C LEU A 181 18.12 -12.78 12.31
N GLY A 182 17.10 -13.45 12.88
CA GLY A 182 16.98 -13.64 14.32
C GLY A 182 16.44 -12.46 15.14
N GLY A 183 15.13 -12.20 15.04
CA GLY A 183 14.31 -11.92 16.22
C GLY A 183 14.66 -10.71 17.13
N VAL A 184 14.99 -9.55 16.58
CA VAL A 184 15.09 -8.30 17.37
C VAL A 184 14.07 -7.28 16.86
N VAL A 185 13.11 -6.94 17.72
CA VAL A 185 12.18 -5.82 17.52
C VAL A 185 12.97 -4.53 17.79
N VAL A 186 13.12 -3.69 16.76
CA VAL A 186 13.65 -2.33 16.93
C VAL A 186 12.47 -1.41 17.19
N ALA A 187 12.42 -0.83 18.39
CA ALA A 187 11.44 0.20 18.74
C ALA A 187 11.69 1.47 17.91
N ALA A 188 10.66 1.99 17.26
CA ALA A 188 10.68 3.31 16.66
C ALA A 188 10.12 4.34 17.66
N VAL A 189 10.86 5.44 17.84
CA VAL A 189 10.40 6.65 18.54
C VAL A 189 9.83 7.61 17.49
N GLU A 190 8.64 8.15 17.70
CA GLU A 190 8.06 9.17 16.83
C GLU A 190 8.79 10.51 16.97
N PRO A 191 9.15 11.20 15.86
CA PRO A 191 9.45 12.62 15.89
C PRO A 191 8.14 13.40 15.67
N GLY A 192 7.58 13.99 16.73
CA GLY A 192 6.46 14.93 16.58
C GLY A 192 5.51 15.12 17.75
N SER A 193 5.58 14.32 18.82
CA SER A 193 4.81 14.56 20.05
C SER A 193 5.70 15.18 21.12
N CYS A 194 5.50 16.47 21.40
CA CYS A 194 6.01 17.15 22.60
C CYS A 194 5.18 16.75 23.84
N ASP A 195 4.96 15.47 24.08
CA ASP A 195 4.51 14.94 25.36
C ASP A 195 5.08 13.53 25.52
N GLY A 196 6.30 13.50 26.05
CA GLY A 196 7.02 12.26 26.34
C GLY A 196 6.32 11.45 27.42
N LYS A 197 5.47 10.50 27.01
CA LYS A 197 5.07 9.38 27.86
C LYS A 197 5.69 8.09 27.33
N PHE A 198 6.86 7.77 27.86
CA PHE A 198 7.48 6.46 27.78
C PHE A 198 6.64 5.46 28.59
N PHE A 199 5.98 4.51 27.93
CA PHE A 199 5.57 3.27 28.60
C PHE A 199 6.71 2.26 28.53
N SER A 200 7.66 2.35 29.47
CA SER A 200 8.67 1.31 29.69
C SER A 200 8.10 0.27 30.64
N GLN A 201 7.56 -0.84 30.14
CA GLN A 201 7.18 -1.95 31.01
C GLN A 201 7.81 -3.30 30.67
N SER A 202 8.75 -3.37 29.72
CA SER A 202 9.35 -4.68 29.38
C SER A 202 10.81 -4.67 28.91
N LEU A 203 11.66 -3.80 29.47
CA LEU A 203 13.12 -3.91 29.25
C LEU A 203 13.87 -3.95 30.57
N LYS A 204 14.68 -5.00 30.76
CA LYS A 204 15.54 -5.20 31.94
C LYS A 204 16.66 -4.14 31.94
N GLN A 205 17.16 -3.80 33.13
CA GLN A 205 18.14 -2.71 33.36
C GLN A 205 19.37 -2.81 32.44
N ASP A 206 19.81 -4.03 32.15
CA ASP A 206 21.06 -4.31 31.43
C ASP A 206 20.91 -4.11 29.91
N GLU A 207 19.71 -4.29 29.36
CA GLU A 207 19.41 -4.13 27.93
C GLU A 207 19.35 -2.64 27.55
N ARG A 208 18.96 -1.78 28.48
CA ARG A 208 18.93 -0.32 28.30
C ARG A 208 20.33 0.26 28.08
N ALA A 209 21.32 -0.27 28.79
CA ALA A 209 22.72 0.18 28.69
C ALA A 209 23.40 -0.31 27.41
N PHE A 210 22.92 -1.40 26.81
CA PHE A 210 23.40 -1.89 25.51
C PHE A 210 22.82 -1.07 24.36
N VAL A 211 21.50 -0.82 24.39
CA VAL A 211 20.82 0.01 23.37
C VAL A 211 21.37 1.44 23.36
N ALA A 212 21.60 2.05 24.52
CA ALA A 212 22.19 3.39 24.61
C ALA A 212 23.62 3.46 24.04
N ARG A 213 24.45 2.44 24.28
CA ARG A 213 25.83 2.39 23.77
C ARG A 213 25.89 2.15 22.26
N SER A 214 24.98 1.33 21.73
CA SER A 214 24.86 1.08 20.30
C SER A 214 24.34 2.31 19.55
N PHE A 215 23.41 3.06 20.15
CA PHE A 215 22.87 4.29 19.58
C PHE A 215 23.92 5.42 19.51
N LEU A 216 24.76 5.55 20.55
CA LEU A 216 25.85 6.54 20.58
C LEU A 216 26.97 6.24 19.56
N ARG A 217 27.25 4.97 19.27
CA ARG A 217 28.20 4.59 18.20
C ARG A 217 27.66 4.88 16.80
N LEU A 218 26.35 4.80 16.60
CA LEU A 218 25.68 5.03 15.31
C LEU A 218 25.70 6.50 14.86
N ILE A 219 25.78 7.44 15.80
CA ILE A 219 25.83 8.89 15.53
C ILE A 219 27.25 9.49 15.56
N GLY A 220 28.30 8.66 15.63
CA GLY A 220 29.69 9.09 15.43
C GLY A 220 30.26 10.07 16.48
N LEU A 221 29.64 10.18 17.65
CA LEU A 221 30.16 11.01 18.74
C LEU A 221 31.14 10.20 19.60
N GLU A 222 32.43 10.52 19.51
CA GLU A 222 33.43 9.98 20.44
C GLU A 222 33.10 10.34 21.89
N ALA A 223 33.26 9.35 22.77
CA ALA A 223 32.71 9.31 24.13
C ALA A 223 33.26 10.38 25.09
N SER A 224 34.33 11.10 24.76
CA SER A 224 34.89 12.13 25.64
C SER A 224 34.07 13.43 25.64
N SER A 225 33.45 13.80 24.52
CA SER A 225 32.62 15.02 24.43
C SER A 225 31.16 14.84 24.89
N ALA A 226 30.70 13.59 24.97
CA ALA A 226 29.32 13.27 25.35
C ALA A 226 29.06 13.46 26.85
N VAL A 227 30.05 13.21 27.70
CA VAL A 227 29.91 13.34 29.16
C VAL A 227 29.85 14.80 29.60
N GLU A 228 30.69 15.68 29.01
CA GLU A 228 30.63 17.13 29.28
C GLU A 228 29.30 17.74 28.79
N ARG A 229 28.81 17.33 27.61
CA ARG A 229 27.52 17.83 27.09
C ARG A 229 26.30 17.31 27.84
N LEU A 230 26.34 16.09 28.36
CA LEU A 230 25.27 15.56 29.22
C LEU A 230 25.25 16.24 30.60
N CYS A 231 26.40 16.66 31.14
CA CYS A 231 26.47 17.47 32.35
C CYS A 231 25.88 18.87 32.14
N GLU A 232 26.14 19.51 30.99
CA GLU A 232 25.61 20.84 30.67
C GLU A 232 24.10 20.83 30.43
N ILE A 233 23.58 19.80 29.74
CA ILE A 233 22.14 19.58 29.58
C ILE A 233 21.47 19.35 30.94
N ARG A 234 22.09 18.59 31.84
CA ARG A 234 21.56 18.35 33.19
C ARG A 234 21.64 19.58 34.10
N ARG A 235 22.57 20.50 33.85
CA ARG A 235 22.70 21.80 34.53
C ARG A 235 21.59 22.76 34.09
N VAL A 236 21.35 22.86 32.77
CA VAL A 236 20.29 23.70 32.18
C VAL A 236 18.88 23.22 32.60
N LEU A 237 18.67 21.90 32.67
CA LEU A 237 17.38 21.32 33.09
C LEU A 237 17.07 21.46 34.59
N ARG A 238 18.05 21.79 35.45
CA ARG A 238 17.82 22.05 36.88
C ARG A 238 17.68 23.53 37.24
N SER A 239 18.00 24.44 36.31
CA SER A 239 17.90 25.89 36.52
C SER A 239 16.72 26.54 35.81
N ALA A 240 15.85 25.74 35.16
CA ALA A 240 14.58 26.24 34.66
C ALA A 240 13.59 26.32 35.84
N PRO A 241 13.02 27.52 36.14
CA PRO A 241 12.06 27.70 37.23
C PRO A 241 10.76 26.94 37.00
#